data_AF-A0A080WR33-F1
#
_entry.id   AF-A0A080WR33-F1
#
_cell.length_a   1.000
_cell.length_b   1.000
_cell.length_c   1.000
_cell.angle_alpha   90.00
_cell.angle_beta   90.00
_cell.angle_gamma   90.00
#
_symmetry.space_group_name_H-M   'P 1'
#
loop_
_entity.id
_entity.type
_entity.pdbx_description
1 polymer ?
#
loop_
_entity_poly.entity_id
_entity_poly.type
_entity_poly.pdbx_seq_one_letter_code
_entity_poly.pdbx_strand_id
1 'polypeptide(L)'
;MKARVDPTLYYSRKVCIEVSVSLLVPLSASNDTESSNDNYKNLKISGTGLFRDVPVMAISTICEALTYQLEEEKSSFIPVSSLFSHQNLREIIEEYIHLLDMRIQHRETNIKGYVLFSCVLEHINAIQAGLSVEQAIASALNRSLDQCYYTLKTRAMAWGINMSPDIDIDTSGHTQPDDRTLGTHDWLIDDGFVRFAFIPVFVVQVN
;
A
#
# COMPACT_ATOMS: atom_id res chain seq x y z
N MET A 1 -12.94 -9.44 -5.98
CA MET A 1 -13.77 -9.15 -7.18
C MET A 1 -14.60 -10.38 -7.61
N LYS A 2 -15.88 -10.21 -8.00
CA LYS A 2 -16.69 -11.27 -8.66
C LYS A 2 -16.09 -11.76 -9.99
N ALA A 3 -15.19 -10.98 -10.58
CA ALA A 3 -14.41 -11.30 -11.78
C ALA A 3 -13.42 -12.47 -11.64
N ARG A 4 -13.23 -13.04 -10.44
CA ARG A 4 -12.43 -14.26 -10.25
C ARG A 4 -13.11 -15.53 -10.80
N VAL A 5 -14.44 -15.50 -10.90
CA VAL A 5 -15.26 -16.70 -11.16
C VAL A 5 -15.99 -16.62 -12.52
N ASP A 6 -16.15 -15.41 -13.06
CA ASP A 6 -16.91 -15.17 -14.29
C ASP A 6 -15.97 -14.81 -15.47
N PRO A 7 -15.83 -15.70 -16.48
CA PRO A 7 -15.02 -15.44 -17.67
C PRO A 7 -15.45 -14.19 -18.46
N THR A 8 -16.70 -13.75 -18.33
CA THR A 8 -17.21 -12.56 -19.04
C THR A 8 -16.58 -11.26 -18.52
N LEU A 9 -16.00 -11.28 -17.32
CA LEU A 9 -15.37 -10.12 -16.68
C LEU A 9 -13.86 -10.01 -16.95
N TYR A 10 -13.28 -10.94 -17.74
CA TYR A 10 -11.85 -10.94 -18.07
C TYR A 10 -11.40 -9.64 -18.73
N TYR A 11 -12.17 -9.14 -19.71
CA TYR A 11 -11.82 -7.91 -20.41
C TYR A 11 -11.83 -6.69 -19.47
N SER A 12 -12.82 -6.58 -18.60
CA SER A 12 -12.90 -5.50 -17.61
C SER A 12 -11.69 -5.51 -16.67
N ARG A 13 -11.30 -6.69 -16.20
CA ARG A 13 -10.11 -6.85 -15.35
C ARG A 13 -8.83 -6.39 -16.05
N LYS A 14 -8.66 -6.79 -17.32
CA LYS A 14 -7.53 -6.36 -18.15
C LYS A 14 -7.45 -4.83 -18.25
N VAL A 15 -8.56 -4.19 -18.61
CA VAL A 15 -8.62 -2.72 -18.75
C VAL A 15 -8.32 -2.04 -17.41
N CYS A 16 -8.85 -2.55 -16.29
CA CYS A 16 -8.55 -1.99 -14.96
C CYS A 16 -7.05 -2.01 -14.63
N ILE A 17 -6.33 -3.08 -14.99
CA ILE A 17 -4.89 -3.17 -14.77
C ILE A 17 -4.15 -2.18 -15.68
N GLU A 18 -4.47 -2.12 -16.97
CA GLU A 18 -3.85 -1.18 -17.93
C GLU A 18 -4.03 0.28 -17.50
N VAL A 19 -5.23 0.64 -17.04
CA VAL A 19 -5.52 1.97 -16.50
C VAL A 19 -4.74 2.22 -15.21
N SER A 20 -4.66 1.24 -14.30
CA SER A 20 -3.92 1.39 -13.04
C SER A 20 -2.43 1.61 -13.28
N VAL A 21 -1.82 0.87 -14.21
CA VAL A 21 -0.44 1.07 -14.64
C VAL A 21 -0.26 2.49 -15.22
N SER A 22 -1.15 2.90 -16.12
CA SER A 22 -1.09 4.23 -16.74
C SER A 22 -1.22 5.38 -15.73
N LEU A 23 -1.96 5.17 -14.64
CA LEU A 23 -2.10 6.14 -13.54
C LEU A 23 -0.87 6.21 -12.64
N LEU A 24 -0.17 5.09 -12.44
CA LEU A 24 0.94 4.99 -11.48
C LEU A 24 2.31 5.30 -12.10
N VAL A 25 2.53 4.98 -13.38
CA VAL A 25 3.81 5.25 -14.07
C VAL A 25 4.24 6.72 -13.95
N PRO A 26 3.38 7.74 -14.13
CA PRO A 26 3.79 9.14 -13.93
C PRO A 26 4.19 9.49 -12.48
N LEU A 27 3.75 8.67 -11.51
CA LEU A 27 4.02 8.91 -10.10
C LEU A 27 5.38 8.39 -9.65
N SER A 28 5.94 7.44 -10.40
CA SER A 28 7.25 6.86 -10.17
C SER A 28 8.33 7.92 -9.99
N ALA A 29 9.13 7.77 -8.93
CA ALA A 29 10.22 8.70 -8.62
C ALA A 29 11.34 8.67 -9.69
N SER A 30 11.48 7.55 -10.41
CA SER A 30 12.38 7.37 -11.55
C SER A 30 12.09 8.33 -12.71
N ASN A 31 10.87 8.86 -12.81
CA ASN A 31 10.44 9.77 -13.88
C ASN A 31 10.67 11.26 -13.56
N ASP A 32 11.19 11.59 -12.38
CA ASP A 32 11.51 12.98 -12.02
C ASP A 32 12.79 13.41 -12.75
N THR A 33 12.65 14.01 -13.94
CA THR A 33 13.78 14.60 -14.69
C THR A 33 14.22 15.91 -14.05
N GLU A 34 15.55 16.12 -13.95
CA GLU A 34 16.25 17.26 -13.30
C GLU A 34 15.77 18.68 -13.67
N SER A 35 14.95 18.86 -14.71
CA SER A 35 14.62 20.20 -15.24
C SER A 35 13.13 20.55 -15.41
N SER A 36 12.16 19.68 -15.11
CA SER A 36 10.82 19.87 -15.72
C SER A 36 9.61 20.01 -14.80
N ASN A 37 9.58 19.54 -13.54
CA ASN A 37 8.32 19.71 -12.78
C ASN A 37 8.39 19.64 -11.25
N ASP A 38 9.06 20.62 -10.63
CA ASP A 38 9.02 20.81 -9.18
C ASP A 38 7.58 20.84 -8.64
N ASN A 39 6.65 21.45 -9.39
CA ASN A 39 5.24 21.56 -8.98
C ASN A 39 4.53 20.20 -8.94
N TYR A 40 4.68 19.37 -9.98
CA TYR A 40 4.07 18.04 -9.98
C TYR A 40 4.73 17.12 -8.95
N LYS A 41 6.06 17.18 -8.79
CA LYS A 41 6.77 16.46 -7.72
C LYS A 41 6.24 16.83 -6.34
N ASN A 42 6.12 18.12 -6.05
CA ASN A 42 5.52 18.62 -4.81
C ASN A 42 4.06 18.18 -4.65
N LEU A 43 3.30 18.13 -5.74
CA LEU A 43 1.91 17.66 -5.73
C LEU A 43 1.81 16.16 -5.43
N LYS A 44 2.72 15.33 -5.95
CA LYS A 44 2.79 13.89 -5.63
C LYS A 44 3.14 13.65 -4.15
N ILE A 45 4.07 14.44 -3.60
CA ILE A 45 4.59 14.29 -2.23
C ILE A 45 3.66 14.92 -1.17
N SER A 46 3.01 16.04 -1.49
CA SER A 46 2.21 16.79 -0.51
C SER A 46 0.71 16.79 -0.82
N GLY A 47 0.30 16.33 -1.99
CA GLY A 47 -1.10 16.33 -2.42
C GLY A 47 -1.97 15.39 -1.60
N THR A 48 -3.23 15.79 -1.41
CA THR A 48 -4.27 15.03 -0.70
C THR A 48 -5.48 14.79 -1.62
N GLY A 49 -6.53 14.15 -1.10
CA GLY A 49 -7.73 13.81 -1.86
C GLY A 49 -7.39 12.92 -3.06
N LEU A 50 -7.79 13.32 -4.26
CA LEU A 50 -7.59 12.53 -5.49
C LEU A 50 -6.13 12.16 -5.76
N PHE A 51 -5.17 13.02 -5.41
CA PHE A 51 -3.73 12.77 -5.60
C PHE A 51 -3.17 11.70 -4.66
N ARG A 52 -3.93 11.31 -3.62
CA ARG A 52 -3.61 10.21 -2.73
C ARG A 52 -4.53 9.02 -2.99
N ASP A 53 -5.84 9.28 -3.06
CA ASP A 53 -6.87 8.24 -3.07
C ASP A 53 -6.90 7.46 -4.41
N VAL A 54 -6.72 8.13 -5.55
CA VAL A 54 -6.68 7.46 -6.87
C VAL A 54 -5.46 6.54 -6.99
N PRO A 55 -4.23 6.97 -6.62
CA PRO A 55 -3.08 6.08 -6.59
C PRO A 55 -3.26 4.87 -5.66
N VAL A 56 -3.88 5.04 -4.48
CA VAL A 56 -4.13 3.91 -3.57
C VAL A 56 -5.05 2.86 -4.22
N MET A 57 -6.11 3.31 -4.90
CA MET A 57 -7.01 2.41 -5.63
C MET A 57 -6.30 1.70 -6.78
N ALA A 58 -5.49 2.44 -7.55
CA ALA A 58 -4.73 1.89 -8.66
C ALA A 58 -3.71 0.84 -8.19
N ILE A 59 -2.95 1.13 -7.14
CA ILE A 59 -1.92 0.19 -6.67
C ILE A 59 -2.54 -1.06 -6.07
N SER A 60 -3.67 -0.93 -5.38
CA SER A 60 -4.38 -2.09 -4.83
C SER A 60 -4.86 -3.03 -5.93
N THR A 61 -5.27 -2.47 -7.08
CA THR A 61 -5.63 -3.26 -8.27
C THR A 61 -4.42 -4.03 -8.82
N ILE A 62 -3.24 -3.40 -8.84
CA ILE A 62 -1.99 -4.06 -9.25
C ILE A 62 -1.57 -5.15 -8.27
N CYS A 63 -1.64 -4.88 -6.96
CA CYS A 63 -1.34 -5.87 -5.93
C CYS A 63 -2.27 -7.09 -6.03
N GLU A 64 -3.58 -6.90 -6.15
CA GLU A 64 -4.53 -8.01 -6.34
C GLU A 64 -4.24 -8.78 -7.63
N ALA A 65 -3.89 -8.07 -8.71
CA ALA A 65 -3.55 -8.71 -9.98
C ALA A 65 -2.30 -9.59 -9.87
N LEU A 66 -1.24 -9.10 -9.24
CA LEU A 66 0.02 -9.83 -9.09
C LEU A 66 -0.10 -11.02 -8.13
N THR A 67 -0.74 -10.84 -6.97
CA THR A 67 -1.00 -11.96 -6.04
C THR A 67 -1.80 -13.06 -6.72
N TYR A 68 -2.84 -12.71 -7.48
CA TYR A 68 -3.63 -13.70 -8.21
C TYR A 68 -2.82 -14.44 -9.29
N GLN A 69 -1.97 -13.75 -10.05
CA GLN A 69 -1.13 -14.41 -11.05
C GLN A 69 -0.24 -15.48 -10.40
N LEU A 70 0.35 -15.16 -9.25
CA LEU A 70 1.18 -16.11 -8.50
C LEU A 70 0.38 -17.30 -7.95
N GLU A 71 -0.85 -17.08 -7.47
CA GLU A 71 -1.74 -18.16 -7.01
C GLU A 71 -2.20 -19.08 -8.15
N GLU A 72 -2.50 -18.52 -9.32
CA GLU A 72 -2.93 -19.27 -10.51
C GLU A 72 -1.78 -20.11 -11.07
N GLU A 73 -0.56 -19.57 -11.15
CA GLU A 73 0.65 -20.31 -11.53
C GLU A 73 0.98 -21.45 -10.56
N LYS A 74 0.73 -21.27 -9.26
CA LYS A 74 0.90 -22.34 -8.28
C LYS A 74 -0.10 -23.48 -8.48
N SER A 75 -1.30 -23.16 -8.95
CA SER A 75 -2.42 -24.10 -9.11
C SER A 75 -2.45 -24.77 -10.50
N SER A 76 -1.87 -24.11 -11.51
CA SER A 76 -1.92 -24.52 -12.91
C SER A 76 -0.53 -24.91 -13.41
N PHE A 77 -0.41 -26.08 -14.04
CA PHE A 77 0.84 -26.54 -14.66
C PHE A 77 1.18 -25.83 -15.98
N ILE A 78 0.35 -24.88 -16.42
CA ILE A 78 0.51 -24.13 -17.67
C ILE A 78 0.93 -22.70 -17.32
N PRO A 79 2.04 -22.18 -17.85
CA PRO A 79 2.39 -20.78 -17.69
C PRO A 79 1.28 -19.91 -18.27
N VAL A 80 0.57 -19.17 -17.43
CA VAL A 80 -0.43 -18.21 -17.88
C VAL A 80 0.32 -17.03 -18.47
N SER A 81 0.12 -16.74 -19.76
CA SER A 81 0.70 -15.56 -20.39
C SER A 81 0.08 -14.30 -19.78
N SER A 82 0.76 -13.69 -18.81
CA SER A 82 0.37 -12.40 -18.26
C SER A 82 0.75 -11.29 -19.25
N LEU A 83 -0.15 -10.31 -19.41
CA LEU A 83 0.09 -9.14 -20.27
C LEU A 83 1.18 -8.21 -19.73
N PHE A 84 1.45 -8.32 -18.43
CA PHE A 84 2.51 -7.60 -17.72
C PHE A 84 3.37 -8.63 -17.02
N SER A 85 4.69 -8.55 -17.18
CA SER A 85 5.59 -9.43 -16.42
C SER A 85 5.42 -9.16 -14.93
N HIS A 86 5.60 -10.18 -14.10
CA HIS A 86 5.61 -10.02 -12.64
C HIS A 86 6.61 -8.96 -12.19
N GLN A 87 7.75 -8.89 -12.88
CA GLN A 87 8.78 -7.91 -12.61
C GLN A 87 8.29 -6.47 -12.84
N ASN A 88 7.53 -6.22 -13.91
CA ASN A 88 7.01 -4.88 -14.22
C ASN A 88 5.98 -4.42 -13.18
N LEU A 89 5.09 -5.32 -12.73
CA LEU A 89 4.07 -4.97 -11.73
C LEU A 89 4.70 -4.80 -10.33
N ARG A 90 5.68 -5.62 -10.00
CA ARG A 90 6.42 -5.53 -8.74
C ARG A 90 7.20 -4.22 -8.63
N GLU A 91 7.87 -3.80 -9.70
CA GLU A 91 8.60 -2.54 -9.75
C GLU A 91 7.67 -1.34 -9.49
N ILE A 92 6.47 -1.33 -10.06
CA ILE A 92 5.46 -0.28 -9.80
C ILE A 92 5.05 -0.25 -8.32
N ILE A 93 4.93 -1.41 -7.66
CA ILE A 93 4.64 -1.50 -6.22
C ILE A 93 5.79 -0.91 -5.40
N GLU A 94 7.03 -1.26 -5.73
CA GLU A 94 8.23 -0.74 -5.05
C GLU A 94 8.35 0.78 -5.20
N GLU A 95 8.15 1.31 -6.40
CA GLU A 95 8.16 2.75 -6.66
C GLU A 95 7.04 3.49 -5.92
N TYR A 96 5.85 2.89 -5.82
CA TYR A 96 4.75 3.48 -5.06
C TYR A 96 5.02 3.48 -3.56
N ILE A 97 5.59 2.41 -3.00
CA ILE A 97 6.02 2.36 -1.60
C ILE A 97 7.09 3.44 -1.33
N HIS A 98 8.03 3.63 -2.25
CA HIS A 98 9.01 4.70 -2.16
C HIS A 98 8.36 6.09 -2.15
N LEU A 99 7.35 6.33 -2.98
CA LEU A 99 6.57 7.56 -2.93
C LEU A 99 5.90 7.76 -1.57
N LEU A 100 5.30 6.72 -0.99
CA LEU A 100 4.68 6.81 0.34
C LEU A 100 5.71 7.15 1.44
N ASP A 101 6.92 6.57 1.37
CA ASP A 101 8.01 6.94 2.26
C ASP A 101 8.40 8.41 2.10
N MET A 102 8.55 8.91 0.87
CA MET A 102 8.79 10.33 0.61
C MET A 102 7.70 11.22 1.22
N ARG A 103 6.42 10.83 1.11
CA ARG A 103 5.31 11.58 1.71
C ARG A 103 5.44 11.67 3.23
N ILE A 104 5.81 10.56 3.89
CA ILE A 104 6.06 10.50 5.34
C ILE A 104 7.31 11.30 5.73
N GLN A 105 8.36 11.33 4.93
CA GLN A 105 9.55 12.14 5.23
C GLN A 105 9.26 13.65 5.19
N HIS A 106 8.30 14.10 4.38
CA HIS A 106 8.00 15.52 4.22
C HIS A 106 6.97 16.02 5.23
N ARG A 107 5.70 15.62 5.08
CA ARG A 107 4.59 16.21 5.87
C ARG A 107 3.53 15.21 6.32
N GLU A 108 3.40 14.06 5.66
CA GLU A 108 2.35 13.10 5.99
C GLU A 108 2.65 12.41 7.33
N THR A 109 1.63 12.31 8.18
CA THR A 109 1.65 11.52 9.43
C THR A 109 0.85 10.24 9.32
N ASN A 110 0.08 10.09 8.24
CA ASN A 110 -0.66 8.87 7.95
C ASN A 110 0.29 7.81 7.38
N ILE A 111 0.64 6.84 8.21
CA ILE A 111 1.55 5.76 7.87
C ILE A 111 0.84 4.51 7.31
N LYS A 112 -0.50 4.47 7.40
CA LYS A 112 -1.29 3.26 7.15
C LYS A 112 -1.01 2.68 5.75
N GLY A 113 -0.98 3.55 4.74
CA GLY A 113 -0.69 3.15 3.36
C GLY A 113 0.71 2.55 3.19
N TYR A 114 1.73 3.23 3.74
CA TYR A 114 3.11 2.75 3.64
C TYR A 114 3.30 1.38 4.29
N VAL A 115 2.76 1.21 5.51
CA VAL A 115 2.82 -0.05 6.25
C VAL A 115 2.07 -1.15 5.49
N LEU A 116 0.83 -0.88 5.04
CA LEU A 116 0.02 -1.84 4.30
C LEU A 116 0.73 -2.35 3.06
N PHE A 117 1.18 -1.46 2.18
CA PHE A 117 1.80 -1.87 0.92
C PHE A 117 3.19 -2.48 1.11
N SER A 118 3.93 -2.10 2.16
CA SER A 118 5.15 -2.82 2.56
C SER A 118 4.86 -4.28 2.93
N CYS A 119 3.81 -4.54 3.71
CA CYS A 119 3.38 -5.90 4.04
C CYS A 119 2.88 -6.67 2.81
N VAL A 120 2.13 -6.03 1.91
CA VAL A 120 1.65 -6.65 0.67
C VAL A 120 2.81 -7.05 -0.24
N LEU A 121 3.83 -6.20 -0.38
CA LEU A 121 5.02 -6.53 -1.16
C LEU A 121 5.75 -7.76 -0.59
N GLU A 122 5.92 -7.84 0.74
CA GLU A 122 6.57 -8.99 1.36
C GLU A 122 5.72 -10.27 1.29
N HIS A 123 4.40 -10.14 1.31
CA HIS A 123 3.49 -11.25 1.00
C HIS A 123 3.76 -11.79 -0.41
N ILE A 124 3.82 -10.91 -1.41
CA ILE A 124 4.07 -11.27 -2.82
C ILE A 124 5.45 -11.95 -2.95
N ASN A 125 6.48 -11.37 -2.33
CA ASN A 125 7.84 -11.94 -2.32
C ASN A 125 7.86 -13.33 -1.68
N ALA A 126 7.16 -13.52 -0.56
CA ALA A 126 7.10 -14.80 0.14
C ALA A 126 6.39 -15.89 -0.68
N ILE A 127 5.28 -15.55 -1.35
CA ILE A 127 4.60 -16.49 -2.26
C ILE A 127 5.56 -16.90 -3.39
N GLN A 128 6.20 -15.93 -4.04
CA GLN A 128 7.10 -16.19 -5.17
C GLN A 128 8.33 -17.03 -4.77
N ALA A 129 8.85 -16.83 -3.56
CA ALA A 129 9.99 -17.57 -3.01
C ALA A 129 9.60 -18.90 -2.32
N GLY A 130 8.32 -19.19 -2.15
CA GLY A 130 7.85 -20.36 -1.41
C GLY A 130 8.17 -20.33 0.10
N LEU A 131 8.25 -19.13 0.69
CA LEU A 131 8.56 -18.91 2.11
C LEU A 131 7.30 -18.77 2.97
N SER A 132 7.48 -18.74 4.30
CA SER A 132 6.39 -18.47 5.25
C SER A 132 5.85 -17.05 5.07
N VAL A 133 4.62 -16.93 4.55
CA VAL A 133 3.94 -15.66 4.31
C VAL A 133 3.69 -14.90 5.62
N GLU A 134 3.24 -15.59 6.66
CA GLU A 134 2.94 -14.97 7.97
C GLU A 134 4.19 -14.33 8.59
N GLN A 135 5.31 -15.06 8.57
CA GLN A 135 6.58 -14.55 9.09
C GLN A 135 7.10 -13.35 8.28
N ALA A 136 6.98 -13.42 6.96
CA ALA A 136 7.38 -12.32 6.07
C ALA A 136 6.55 -11.06 6.34
N ILE A 137 5.23 -11.17 6.46
CA ILE A 137 4.34 -10.05 6.79
C ILE A 137 4.64 -9.49 8.17
N ALA A 138 4.81 -10.33 9.19
CA ALA A 138 5.11 -9.87 10.55
C ALA A 138 6.45 -9.12 10.62
N SER A 139 7.47 -9.60 9.89
CA SER A 139 8.75 -8.91 9.76
C SER A 139 8.58 -7.54 9.06
N ALA A 140 7.84 -7.51 7.95
CA ALA A 140 7.54 -6.29 7.20
C ALA A 140 6.82 -5.24 8.03
N LEU A 141 5.84 -5.67 8.83
CA LEU A 141 5.04 -4.83 9.70
C LEU A 141 5.93 -4.15 10.74
N ASN A 142 6.75 -4.92 11.47
CA ASN A 142 7.65 -4.35 12.46
C ASN A 142 8.65 -3.39 11.83
N ARG A 143 9.30 -3.79 10.73
CA ARG A 143 10.27 -2.96 10.00
C ARG A 143 9.67 -1.63 9.54
N SER A 144 8.46 -1.68 8.96
CA SER A 144 7.79 -0.48 8.44
C SER A 144 7.28 0.43 9.55
N LEU A 145 6.78 -0.12 10.66
CA LEU A 145 6.40 0.66 11.84
C LEU A 145 7.60 1.33 12.51
N ASP A 146 8.71 0.62 12.66
CA ASP A 146 9.95 1.17 13.19
C ASP A 146 10.43 2.33 12.32
N GLN A 147 10.51 2.14 11.01
CA GLN A 147 10.90 3.21 10.07
C GLN A 147 9.97 4.43 10.19
N CYS A 148 8.66 4.21 10.24
CA CYS A 148 7.69 5.29 10.41
C CYS A 148 7.92 6.04 11.73
N TYR A 149 8.10 5.30 12.83
CA TYR A 149 8.35 5.86 14.15
C TYR A 149 9.63 6.71 14.15
N TYR A 150 10.75 6.19 13.63
CA TYR A 150 12.01 6.92 13.56
C TYR A 150 11.89 8.19 12.72
N THR A 151 11.26 8.11 11.55
CA THR A 151 11.06 9.27 10.67
C THR A 151 10.20 10.34 11.33
N LEU A 152 9.05 9.95 11.90
CA LEU A 152 8.15 10.89 12.57
C LEU A 152 8.76 11.51 13.82
N LYS A 153 9.47 10.71 14.63
CA LYS A 153 10.21 11.18 15.81
C LYS A 153 11.29 12.18 15.45
N THR A 154 12.09 11.88 14.43
CA THR A 154 13.15 12.78 13.94
C THR A 154 12.57 14.11 13.48
N ARG A 155 11.44 14.09 12.74
CA ARG A 155 10.72 15.30 12.32
C ARG A 155 10.17 16.09 13.51
N ALA A 156 9.57 15.41 14.49
CA ALA A 156 9.05 16.05 15.70
C ALA A 156 10.16 16.76 16.49
N MET A 157 11.31 16.10 16.66
CA MET A 157 12.49 16.67 17.31
C MET A 157 13.04 17.89 16.54
N ALA A 158 13.07 17.83 15.21
CA ALA A 158 13.48 18.97 14.37
C ALA A 158 12.55 20.18 14.51
N TRP A 159 11.31 19.98 14.94
CA TRP A 159 10.34 21.04 15.26
C TRP A 159 10.37 21.47 16.74
N GLY A 160 11.32 20.97 17.54
CA GLY A 160 11.45 21.28 18.97
C GLY A 160 10.44 20.57 19.86
N ILE A 161 9.74 19.55 19.35
CA ILE A 161 8.85 18.71 20.15
C ILE A 161 9.70 17.61 20.83
N ASN A 162 9.96 17.77 22.12
CA ASN A 162 10.66 16.77 22.91
C ASN A 162 9.72 15.62 23.26
N MET A 163 9.82 14.50 22.54
CA MET A 163 9.18 13.24 22.94
C MET A 163 10.04 12.56 24.01
N SER A 164 9.67 12.73 25.28
CA SER A 164 10.20 11.92 26.40
C SER A 164 9.78 10.45 26.22
N PRO A 165 10.55 9.44 26.66
CA PRO A 165 10.24 8.03 26.39
C PRO A 165 9.05 7.47 27.19
N ASP A 166 8.50 8.19 28.17
CA ASP A 166 7.56 7.61 29.12
C ASP A 166 6.11 8.01 28.79
N ILE A 167 5.46 7.19 27.96
CA ILE A 167 4.01 7.02 28.04
C ILE A 167 3.79 5.67 28.72
N ASP A 168 3.69 5.69 30.05
CA ASP A 168 2.96 4.65 30.77
C ASP A 168 1.53 4.68 30.24
N ILE A 169 1.10 3.61 29.57
CA ILE A 169 -0.28 3.45 29.12
C ILE A 169 -1.12 3.14 30.37
N ASP A 170 -1.47 4.19 31.10
CA ASP A 170 -2.42 4.09 32.20
C ASP A 170 -3.82 3.95 31.60
N THR A 171 -4.35 2.73 31.69
CA THR A 171 -5.69 2.38 31.20
C THR A 171 -6.72 2.87 32.21
N SER A 172 -7.06 4.16 32.18
CA SER A 172 -8.33 4.66 32.73
C SER A 172 -8.58 6.13 32.36
N GLY A 173 -9.61 6.39 31.55
CA GLY A 173 -10.05 7.76 31.30
C GLY A 173 -11.02 7.90 30.14
N HIS A 174 -12.30 7.69 30.42
CA HIS A 174 -13.43 7.98 29.54
C HIS A 174 -13.37 9.45 29.07
N THR A 175 -13.21 9.70 27.77
CA THR A 175 -13.31 11.05 27.20
C THR A 175 -14.21 11.04 25.97
N GLN A 176 -15.21 11.91 26.01
CA GLN A 176 -16.27 12.17 25.04
C GLN A 176 -15.67 12.67 23.70
N PRO A 177 -16.31 12.40 22.54
CA PRO A 177 -15.72 12.77 21.25
C PRO A 177 -15.94 14.25 20.96
N ASP A 178 -14.83 14.99 20.85
CA ASP A 178 -14.81 16.38 20.41
C ASP A 178 -14.87 16.43 18.87
N ASP A 179 -15.98 16.96 18.38
CA ASP A 179 -16.28 17.21 16.98
C ASP A 179 -15.35 18.30 16.39
N ARG A 180 -14.20 17.87 15.84
CA ARG A 180 -13.38 18.67 14.92
C ARG A 180 -13.14 17.88 13.65
N THR A 181 -14.11 18.01 12.75
CA THR A 181 -14.10 17.58 11.35
C THR A 181 -12.95 18.24 10.56
N LEU A 182 -11.77 17.63 10.60
CA LEU A 182 -10.71 17.85 9.61
C LEU A 182 -9.99 16.52 9.32
N GLY A 183 -10.70 15.62 8.63
CA GLY A 183 -10.17 14.30 8.28
C GLY A 183 -11.21 13.34 7.71
N THR A 184 -12.15 13.80 6.89
CA THR A 184 -13.19 12.96 6.25
C THR A 184 -12.67 12.09 5.11
N HIS A 185 -11.57 11.35 5.33
CA HIS A 185 -11.11 10.27 4.47
C HIS A 185 -10.60 9.07 5.29
N ASP A 186 -11.24 8.78 6.42
CA ASP A 186 -10.97 7.57 7.22
C ASP A 186 -11.56 6.29 6.57
N TRP A 187 -12.40 6.45 5.54
CA TRP A 187 -13.16 5.37 4.91
C TRP A 187 -12.36 4.45 3.99
N LEU A 188 -11.12 4.80 3.61
CA LEU A 188 -10.36 3.97 2.66
C LEU A 188 -9.79 2.69 3.31
N ILE A 189 -9.65 2.67 4.64
CA ILE A 189 -9.10 1.52 5.40
C ILE A 189 -10.05 1.07 6.54
N ASP A 190 -11.20 1.71 6.72
CA ASP A 190 -12.19 1.24 7.70
C ASP A 190 -12.99 0.06 7.13
N ASP A 191 -12.77 -1.11 7.73
CA ASP A 191 -13.46 -2.42 7.70
C ASP A 191 -13.95 -3.05 6.39
N GLY A 192 -14.09 -2.31 5.29
CA GLY A 192 -14.51 -2.82 3.99
C GLY A 192 -13.32 -3.23 3.14
N PHE A 193 -12.33 -2.35 2.95
CA PHE A 193 -11.28 -2.55 1.96
C PHE A 193 -10.29 -3.66 2.34
N VAL A 194 -9.85 -3.70 3.60
CA VAL A 194 -9.01 -4.80 4.11
C VAL A 194 -9.78 -6.12 4.09
N ARG A 195 -11.10 -6.09 4.35
CA ARG A 195 -11.96 -7.27 4.23
C ARG A 195 -12.13 -7.74 2.78
N PHE A 196 -12.26 -6.82 1.82
CA PHE A 196 -12.43 -7.13 0.40
C PHE A 196 -11.12 -7.60 -0.28
N ALA A 197 -9.97 -7.12 0.17
CA ALA A 197 -8.66 -7.50 -0.38
C ALA A 197 -8.05 -8.74 0.30
N PHE A 198 -8.31 -9.00 1.60
CA PHE A 198 -7.57 -10.01 2.37
C PHE A 198 -8.38 -11.15 3.00
N ILE A 199 -9.73 -11.10 3.09
CA ILE A 199 -10.47 -12.23 3.72
C ILE A 199 -10.44 -13.55 2.93
N PRO A 200 -10.48 -13.61 1.58
CA PRO A 200 -10.49 -14.93 0.96
C PRO A 200 -9.14 -15.67 1.10
N VAL A 201 -8.06 -15.00 1.50
CA VAL A 201 -6.74 -15.62 1.68
C VAL A 201 -6.54 -16.15 3.11
N PHE A 202 -7.11 -15.50 4.14
CA PHE A 202 -6.93 -15.95 5.52
C PHE A 202 -7.93 -17.01 6.01
N VAL A 203 -9.01 -17.30 5.28
CA VAL A 203 -10.02 -18.29 5.69
C VAL A 203 -9.83 -19.67 5.04
N VAL A 204 -8.97 -19.79 4.02
CA VAL A 204 -8.85 -21.06 3.24
C VAL A 204 -7.74 -22.00 3.74
N GLN A 205 -6.91 -21.61 4.72
CA GLN A 205 -5.89 -22.52 5.28
C GLN A 205 -6.22 -23.12 6.65
N VAL A 206 -7.46 -23.01 7.13
CA VAL A 206 -7.94 -23.76 8.31
C VAL A 206 -9.15 -24.60 7.92
N ASN A 207 -8.91 -25.63 7.11
CA ASN A 207 -9.63 -26.91 7.18
C ASN A 207 -8.86 -28.02 6.46
#